data_AF-A0A060H7K9-F1
#
_entry.id   AF-A0A060H7K9-F1
#
_cell.length_a   1.000
_cell.length_b   1.000
_cell.length_c   1.000
_cell.angle_alpha   90.00
_cell.angle_beta   90.00
_cell.angle_gamma   90.00
#
_symmetry.space_group_name_H-M   'P 1'
#
loop_
_entity.id
_entity.type
_entity.pdbx_description
1 polymer ?
#
loop_
_entity_poly.entity_id
_entity_poly.type
_entity_poly.pdbx_seq_one_letter_code
_entity_poly.pdbx_strand_id
1 'polypeptide(L)'
;MLKKLIKVNHVGLLRNGVPTPTPFGPVTLFYAENGRGKTTVANILRAVTHGEGKDEVLQKARTIDADDPPCIELLWNDGKTDKNVTLRHGHWTGTPPDILIFDATFVDDNVYSGQEVRPEHRQKCLQFVLGAESVKLEREIDKLKKEIDDENTNIKQIEQRIQPYSKNMPIADFINLAPVTDAEAKIAALRTQREAARNVPALLQRHAPQPLPHIECNIDAFFSIIQSTFHDIRADAEEIVQAHFQRHQQPPGIEAWVMQGREFNPEQGCPFCGQEVTATALIKAYETYFNTAFKAFMKNVATLGPGVATRFPEAWLDKDS
;
A
#
# COMPACT_ATOMS: atom_id res chain seq x y z
N MET A 1 -46.36 13.20 -53.30
CA MET A 1 -45.65 13.63 -54.54
C MET A 1 -44.58 14.67 -54.21
N LEU A 2 -43.34 14.46 -54.66
CA LEU A 2 -42.28 15.47 -54.54
C LEU A 2 -42.57 16.66 -55.47
N LYS A 3 -42.60 17.88 -54.94
CA LYS A 3 -42.97 19.08 -55.72
C LYS A 3 -41.77 19.86 -56.23
N LYS A 4 -40.74 20.06 -55.41
CA LYS A 4 -39.51 20.76 -55.82
C LYS A 4 -38.40 20.58 -54.80
N LEU A 5 -37.16 20.70 -55.26
CA LEU A 5 -36.04 21.05 -54.39
C LEU A 5 -36.03 22.56 -54.23
N ILE A 6 -36.08 23.05 -52.99
CA ILE A 6 -36.03 24.48 -52.66
C ILE A 6 -34.56 24.91 -52.53
N LYS A 7 -33.75 24.09 -51.84
CA LYS A 7 -32.35 24.43 -51.57
C LYS A 7 -31.50 23.18 -51.52
N VAL A 8 -30.33 23.23 -52.13
CA VAL A 8 -29.29 22.19 -52.03
C VAL A 8 -27.94 22.90 -52.03
N ASN A 9 -27.39 23.12 -50.85
CA ASN A 9 -26.14 23.87 -50.67
C ASN A 9 -25.12 23.04 -49.89
N HIS A 10 -23.86 23.15 -50.30
CA HIS A 10 -22.69 22.52 -49.68
C HIS A 10 -22.79 20.97 -49.58
N VAL A 11 -23.38 20.34 -50.59
CA VAL A 11 -23.48 18.87 -50.71
C VAL A 11 -22.67 18.38 -51.91
N GLY A 12 -21.54 17.73 -51.63
CA GLY A 12 -20.62 17.19 -52.61
C GLY A 12 -20.09 18.30 -53.52
N LEU A 13 -20.35 18.19 -54.82
CA LEU A 13 -19.97 19.21 -55.81
C LEU A 13 -20.97 20.37 -55.91
N LEU A 14 -22.11 20.31 -55.21
CA LEU A 14 -23.18 21.30 -55.29
C LEU A 14 -23.01 22.36 -54.20
N ARG A 15 -22.26 23.44 -54.50
CA ARG A 15 -22.15 24.63 -53.62
C ARG A 15 -23.49 25.38 -53.52
N ASN A 16 -24.11 25.63 -54.67
CA ASN A 16 -25.45 26.22 -54.81
C ASN A 16 -26.19 25.46 -55.91
N GLY A 17 -26.63 24.24 -55.58
CA GLY A 17 -27.21 23.29 -56.54
C GLY A 17 -28.60 23.68 -57.05
N VAL A 18 -29.30 24.56 -56.34
CA VAL A 18 -30.63 25.05 -56.74
C VAL A 18 -30.63 26.59 -56.73
N PRO A 19 -30.09 27.23 -57.78
CA PRO A 19 -30.12 28.69 -57.89
C PRO A 19 -31.55 29.21 -58.11
N THR A 20 -32.42 28.41 -58.73
CA THR A 20 -33.84 28.73 -58.92
C THR A 20 -34.67 27.47 -58.67
N PRO A 21 -35.56 27.47 -57.66
CA PRO A 21 -36.42 26.31 -57.37
C PRO A 21 -37.42 26.05 -58.50
N THR A 22 -37.22 24.97 -59.26
CA THR A 22 -38.12 24.57 -60.35
C THR A 22 -39.10 23.50 -59.85
N PRO A 23 -40.41 23.62 -60.13
CA PRO A 23 -41.38 22.58 -59.81
C PRO A 23 -41.15 21.34 -60.67
N PHE A 24 -41.26 20.17 -60.06
CA PHE A 24 -41.22 18.87 -60.71
C PHE A 24 -42.59 18.52 -61.29
N GLY A 25 -42.57 17.98 -62.50
CA GLY A 25 -43.74 17.34 -63.11
C GLY A 25 -43.83 15.86 -62.71
N PRO A 26 -44.89 15.16 -63.15
CA PRO A 26 -45.04 13.71 -62.94
C PRO A 26 -43.83 12.90 -63.44
N VAL A 27 -43.18 13.39 -64.49
CA VAL A 27 -41.91 12.89 -65.00
C VAL A 27 -40.94 14.07 -65.09
N THR A 28 -39.77 13.94 -64.45
CA THR A 28 -38.72 14.97 -64.45
C THR A 28 -37.39 14.31 -64.79
N LEU A 29 -36.68 14.85 -65.79
CA LEU A 29 -35.37 14.34 -66.21
C LEU A 29 -34.26 15.25 -65.68
N PHE A 30 -33.33 14.66 -64.92
CA PHE A 30 -32.09 15.31 -64.52
C PHE A 30 -30.96 14.87 -65.46
N TYR A 31 -30.41 15.80 -66.24
CA TYR A 31 -29.35 15.52 -67.21
C TYR A 31 -28.15 16.44 -66.98
N ALA A 32 -26.95 15.87 -67.06
CA ALA A 32 -25.66 16.56 -66.97
C ALA A 32 -24.54 15.61 -67.42
N GLU A 33 -23.31 16.11 -67.60
CA GLU A 33 -22.13 15.29 -67.85
C GLU A 33 -21.74 14.41 -66.64
N ASN A 34 -20.84 13.46 -66.85
CA ASN A 34 -20.28 12.65 -65.77
C ASN A 34 -19.55 13.53 -64.75
N GLY A 35 -19.67 13.18 -63.47
CA GLY A 35 -19.06 13.97 -62.38
C GLY A 35 -19.74 15.30 -62.06
N ARG A 36 -20.91 15.62 -62.62
CA ARG A 36 -21.63 16.89 -62.33
C ARG A 36 -22.66 16.83 -61.19
N GLY A 37 -22.67 15.75 -60.40
CA GLY A 37 -23.54 15.64 -59.22
C GLY A 37 -24.91 15.00 -59.44
N LYS A 38 -25.16 14.33 -60.58
CA LYS A 38 -26.40 13.55 -60.79
C LYS A 38 -26.62 12.49 -59.69
N THR A 39 -25.58 11.73 -59.38
CA THR A 39 -25.59 10.73 -58.30
C THR A 39 -25.76 11.38 -56.93
N THR A 40 -25.26 12.61 -56.74
CA THR A 40 -25.46 13.39 -55.51
C THR A 40 -26.93 13.68 -55.26
N VAL A 41 -27.71 14.00 -56.30
CA VAL A 41 -29.17 14.19 -56.18
C VAL A 41 -29.86 12.91 -55.73
N ALA A 42 -29.51 11.76 -56.30
CA ALA A 42 -30.05 10.47 -55.87
C ALA A 42 -29.72 10.16 -54.40
N ASN A 43 -28.49 10.45 -53.97
CA ASN A 43 -28.07 10.28 -52.58
C ASN A 43 -28.83 11.21 -51.61
N ILE A 44 -29.10 12.45 -52.01
CA ILE A 44 -29.92 13.39 -51.23
C ILE A 44 -31.32 12.81 -51.02
N LEU A 45 -31.99 12.35 -52.08
CA LEU A 45 -33.32 11.76 -51.98
C LEU A 45 -33.32 10.49 -51.11
N ARG A 46 -32.22 9.73 -51.11
CA ARG A 46 -32.06 8.54 -50.25
C ARG A 46 -31.90 8.90 -48.78
N ALA A 47 -31.14 9.93 -48.46
CA ALA A 47 -30.97 10.38 -47.09
C ALA A 47 -32.28 10.92 -46.50
N VAL A 48 -33.04 11.67 -47.31
CA VAL A 48 -34.37 12.18 -46.94
C VAL A 48 -35.31 11.06 -46.50
N THR A 49 -35.28 9.91 -47.18
CA THR A 49 -36.20 8.79 -46.90
C THR A 49 -35.80 7.93 -45.70
N HIS A 50 -34.50 7.74 -45.48
CA HIS A 50 -34.00 6.81 -44.45
C HIS A 50 -33.69 7.48 -43.10
N GLY A 51 -33.72 8.82 -43.04
CA GLY A 51 -33.40 9.58 -41.84
C GLY A 51 -31.94 9.40 -41.39
N GLU A 52 -31.69 9.75 -40.12
CA GLU A 52 -30.35 9.93 -39.51
C GLU A 52 -29.38 8.73 -39.71
N GLY A 53 -29.88 7.53 -39.99
CA GLY A 53 -29.07 6.31 -40.17
C GLY A 53 -28.25 6.21 -41.46
N LYS A 54 -28.48 7.05 -42.49
CA LYS A 54 -27.65 7.12 -43.71
C LYS A 54 -26.97 8.49 -43.90
N ASP A 55 -27.06 9.38 -42.91
CA ASP A 55 -26.48 10.73 -42.96
C ASP A 55 -24.96 10.71 -43.03
N GLU A 56 -24.28 9.62 -42.65
CA GLU A 56 -22.84 9.47 -42.82
C GLU A 56 -22.38 9.70 -44.27
N VAL A 57 -23.18 9.30 -45.26
CA VAL A 57 -22.83 9.47 -46.68
C VAL A 57 -22.92 10.95 -47.08
N LEU A 58 -23.91 11.68 -46.57
CA LEU A 58 -24.03 13.12 -46.80
C LEU A 58 -23.00 13.93 -46.00
N GLN A 59 -22.69 13.52 -44.78
CA GLN A 59 -21.67 14.15 -43.95
C GLN A 59 -20.25 13.94 -44.50
N LYS A 60 -19.97 12.78 -45.10
CA LYS A 60 -18.71 12.52 -45.84
C LYS A 60 -18.67 13.23 -47.19
N ALA A 61 -19.83 13.49 -47.79
CA ALA A 61 -19.96 14.26 -49.03
C ALA A 61 -20.09 15.78 -48.76
N ARG A 62 -19.35 16.35 -47.81
CA ARG A 62 -19.25 17.83 -47.70
C ARG A 62 -18.53 18.40 -48.91
N THR A 63 -18.88 19.63 -49.28
CA THR A 63 -18.16 20.32 -50.36
C THR A 63 -16.74 20.64 -49.95
N ILE A 64 -15.79 20.27 -50.80
CA ILE A 64 -14.37 20.58 -50.63
C ILE A 64 -14.18 22.11 -50.76
N ASP A 65 -13.38 22.68 -49.85
CA ASP A 65 -13.10 24.11 -49.69
C ASP A 65 -14.32 24.99 -49.33
N ALA A 66 -15.26 24.46 -48.54
CA ALA A 66 -16.32 25.25 -47.90
C ALA A 66 -16.55 24.81 -46.45
N ASP A 67 -16.49 25.74 -45.51
CA ASP A 67 -16.71 25.47 -44.08
C ASP A 67 -18.21 25.41 -43.71
N ASP A 68 -19.08 25.85 -44.62
CA ASP A 68 -20.51 25.87 -44.40
C ASP A 68 -21.11 24.44 -44.33
N PRO A 69 -21.98 24.15 -43.35
CA PRO A 69 -22.60 22.84 -43.24
C PRO A 69 -23.60 22.58 -44.39
N PRO A 70 -23.79 21.32 -44.80
CA PRO A 70 -24.82 20.93 -45.77
C PRO A 70 -26.20 21.48 -45.39
N CYS A 71 -26.88 22.09 -46.36
CA CYS A 71 -28.20 22.67 -46.17
C CYS A 71 -29.12 22.24 -47.32
N ILE A 72 -30.14 21.46 -47.00
CA ILE A 72 -31.07 20.88 -47.98
C ILE A 72 -32.48 21.26 -47.56
N GLU A 73 -33.31 21.66 -48.52
CA GLU A 73 -34.71 21.98 -48.31
C GLU A 73 -35.53 21.47 -49.49
N LEU A 74 -36.59 20.72 -49.21
CA LEU A 74 -37.45 20.10 -50.23
C LEU A 74 -38.92 20.24 -49.87
N LEU A 75 -39.73 20.46 -50.90
CA LEU A 75 -41.19 20.52 -50.78
C LEU A 75 -41.80 19.26 -51.37
N TRP A 76 -42.70 18.64 -50.62
CA TRP A 76 -43.50 17.52 -51.09
C TRP A 76 -44.94 17.68 -50.62
N ASN A 77 -45.86 16.94 -51.24
CA ASN A 77 -47.27 16.92 -50.90
C ASN A 77 -47.67 15.51 -50.48
N ASP A 78 -48.31 15.37 -49.33
CA ASP A 78 -48.71 14.07 -48.75
C ASP A 78 -50.09 13.58 -49.20
N GLY A 79 -50.66 14.22 -50.22
CA GLY A 79 -52.02 14.00 -50.71
C GLY A 79 -53.04 14.95 -50.07
N LYS A 80 -52.70 15.67 -49.00
CA LYS A 80 -53.58 16.64 -48.34
C LYS A 80 -52.95 18.03 -48.29
N THR A 81 -51.73 18.13 -47.79
CA THR A 81 -51.03 19.42 -47.60
C THR A 81 -49.60 19.37 -48.10
N ASP A 82 -49.08 20.55 -48.41
CA ASP A 82 -47.67 20.72 -48.73
C ASP A 82 -46.85 20.70 -47.43
N LYS A 83 -45.81 19.86 -47.44
CA LYS A 83 -44.89 19.63 -46.33
C LYS A 83 -43.47 19.94 -46.77
N ASN A 84 -42.72 20.55 -45.86
CA ASN A 84 -41.31 20.87 -46.05
C ASN A 84 -40.45 19.91 -45.22
N VAL A 85 -39.33 19.49 -45.79
CA VAL A 85 -38.30 18.71 -45.09
C VAL A 85 -36.97 19.41 -45.28
N THR A 86 -36.31 19.70 -44.16
CA THR A 86 -35.11 20.53 -44.14
C THR A 86 -33.99 19.84 -43.36
N LEU A 87 -32.81 19.76 -43.96
CA LEU A 87 -31.54 19.43 -43.29
C LEU A 87 -30.81 20.72 -42.94
N ARG A 88 -30.60 20.97 -41.65
CA ARG A 88 -29.76 22.06 -41.15
C ARG A 88 -28.92 21.57 -39.98
N HIS A 89 -27.65 21.97 -39.95
CA HIS A 89 -26.69 21.58 -38.91
C HIS A 89 -26.59 20.06 -38.69
N GLY A 90 -26.79 19.27 -39.75
CA GLY A 90 -26.72 17.80 -39.66
C GLY A 90 -27.97 17.10 -39.13
N HIS A 91 -29.06 17.83 -38.88
CA HIS A 91 -30.32 17.25 -38.42
C HIS A 91 -31.46 17.49 -39.42
N TRP A 92 -32.23 16.44 -39.68
CA TRP A 92 -33.44 16.52 -40.48
C TRP A 92 -34.62 17.02 -39.64
N THR A 93 -35.41 17.92 -40.22
CA THR A 93 -36.63 18.46 -39.64
C THR A 93 -37.78 18.34 -40.63
N GLY A 94 -38.96 17.97 -40.13
CA GLY A 94 -40.15 17.71 -40.94
C GLY A 94 -40.43 16.23 -41.18
N THR A 95 -41.60 15.93 -41.74
CA THR A 95 -41.99 14.55 -42.06
C THR A 95 -41.42 14.16 -43.42
N PRO A 96 -40.59 13.10 -43.53
CA PRO A 96 -40.00 12.70 -44.80
C PRO A 96 -41.06 12.13 -45.77
N PRO A 97 -40.93 12.40 -47.08
CA PRO A 97 -41.71 11.70 -48.10
C PRO A 97 -41.27 10.24 -48.20
N ASP A 98 -42.20 9.37 -48.62
CA ASP A 98 -41.87 8.00 -49.06
C ASP A 98 -41.42 8.03 -50.53
N ILE A 99 -40.14 7.75 -50.79
CA ILE A 99 -39.53 7.78 -52.13
C ILE A 99 -38.80 6.45 -52.38
N LEU A 100 -39.18 5.77 -53.46
CA LEU A 100 -38.45 4.60 -53.96
C LEU A 100 -37.35 5.04 -54.92
N ILE A 101 -36.14 4.54 -54.72
CA ILE A 101 -34.95 4.93 -55.48
C ILE A 101 -34.35 3.69 -56.14
N PHE A 102 -34.27 3.72 -57.47
CA PHE A 102 -33.72 2.65 -58.29
C PHE A 102 -32.46 3.17 -59.01
N ASP A 103 -31.30 3.04 -58.38
CA ASP A 103 -30.00 3.46 -58.93
C ASP A 103 -28.99 2.30 -58.92
N ALA A 104 -27.76 2.57 -59.33
CA ALA A 104 -26.69 1.57 -59.27
C ALA A 104 -26.49 1.02 -57.85
N THR A 105 -26.62 1.84 -56.79
CA THR A 105 -26.53 1.35 -55.41
C THR A 105 -27.65 0.36 -55.09
N PHE A 106 -28.90 0.65 -55.50
CA PHE A 106 -30.01 -0.28 -55.34
C PHE A 106 -29.76 -1.60 -56.08
N VAL A 107 -29.22 -1.52 -57.29
CA VAL A 107 -28.84 -2.70 -58.09
C VAL A 107 -27.74 -3.48 -57.39
N ASP A 108 -26.64 -2.85 -56.99
CA ASP A 108 -25.53 -3.55 -56.31
C ASP A 108 -25.96 -4.18 -54.97
N ASP A 109 -26.86 -3.51 -54.22
CA ASP A 109 -27.36 -4.01 -52.94
C ASP A 109 -28.42 -5.12 -53.09
N ASN A 110 -29.19 -5.16 -54.18
CA ASN A 110 -30.42 -5.99 -54.27
C ASN A 110 -30.60 -6.79 -55.57
N VAL A 111 -29.81 -6.55 -56.62
CA VAL A 111 -29.98 -7.13 -57.96
C VAL A 111 -28.66 -7.70 -58.49
N TYR A 112 -28.69 -8.96 -58.91
CA TYR A 112 -27.51 -9.68 -59.40
C TYR A 112 -26.86 -9.01 -60.62
N SER A 113 -25.70 -8.36 -60.44
CA SER A 113 -24.74 -8.10 -61.51
C SER A 113 -23.69 -9.23 -61.47
N GLY A 114 -23.78 -10.18 -62.42
CA GLY A 114 -23.11 -11.48 -62.40
C GLY A 114 -21.58 -11.52 -62.49
N GLN A 115 -20.85 -10.52 -61.98
CA GLN A 115 -19.38 -10.45 -62.07
C GLN A 115 -18.62 -10.80 -60.78
N GLU A 116 -19.21 -10.73 -59.58
CA GLU A 116 -18.55 -11.24 -58.36
C GLU A 116 -19.56 -11.56 -57.24
N VAL A 117 -19.58 -12.82 -56.78
CA VAL A 117 -20.48 -13.27 -55.69
C VAL A 117 -19.71 -13.28 -54.37
N ARG A 118 -19.91 -12.25 -53.55
CA ARG A 118 -19.37 -12.20 -52.19
C ARG A 118 -20.34 -12.85 -51.19
N PRO A 119 -19.86 -13.48 -50.11
CA PRO A 119 -20.72 -14.07 -49.07
C PRO A 119 -21.73 -13.06 -48.49
N GLU A 120 -21.30 -11.80 -48.31
CA GLU A 120 -22.14 -10.68 -47.86
C GLU A 120 -23.32 -10.40 -48.81
N HIS A 121 -23.14 -10.58 -50.12
CA HIS A 121 -24.19 -10.39 -51.12
C HIS A 121 -25.27 -11.48 -51.00
N ARG A 122 -24.88 -12.73 -50.72
CA ARG A 122 -25.84 -13.84 -50.50
C ARG A 122 -26.71 -13.61 -49.26
N GLN A 123 -26.12 -13.08 -48.19
CA GLN A 123 -26.82 -12.80 -46.94
C GLN A 123 -27.86 -11.69 -47.12
N LYS A 124 -27.52 -10.61 -47.81
CA LYS A 124 -28.44 -9.51 -48.14
C LYS A 124 -29.53 -9.89 -49.16
N CYS A 125 -29.23 -10.76 -50.12
CA CYS A 125 -30.22 -11.26 -51.07
C CYS A 125 -31.33 -12.10 -50.38
N LEU A 126 -30.95 -12.92 -49.40
CA LEU A 126 -31.92 -13.66 -48.57
C LEU A 126 -32.82 -12.69 -47.80
N GLN A 127 -32.27 -11.59 -47.27
CA GLN A 127 -33.02 -10.54 -46.59
C GLN A 127 -34.04 -9.83 -47.49
N PHE A 128 -33.72 -9.60 -48.77
CA PHE A 128 -34.65 -9.03 -49.75
C PHE A 128 -35.84 -9.96 -50.05
N VAL A 129 -35.57 -11.26 -50.26
CA VAL A 129 -36.60 -12.26 -50.59
C VAL A 129 -37.51 -12.57 -49.38
N LEU A 130 -36.98 -12.46 -48.16
CA LEU A 130 -37.72 -12.76 -46.92
C LEU A 130 -38.60 -11.60 -46.42
N GLY A 131 -38.47 -10.39 -46.97
CA GLY A 131 -39.32 -9.24 -46.65
C GLY A 131 -38.93 -8.47 -45.37
N ALA A 132 -39.49 -7.26 -45.23
CA ALA A 132 -39.09 -6.28 -44.21
C ALA A 132 -39.30 -6.75 -42.75
N GLU A 133 -40.24 -7.67 -42.49
CA GLU A 133 -40.43 -8.26 -41.15
C GLU A 133 -39.30 -9.22 -40.76
N SER A 134 -38.83 -10.05 -41.70
CA SER A 134 -37.73 -10.98 -41.47
C SER A 134 -36.43 -10.25 -41.18
N VAL A 135 -36.17 -9.13 -41.87
CA VAL A 135 -35.02 -8.25 -41.61
C VAL A 135 -35.11 -7.57 -40.25
N LYS A 136 -36.32 -7.20 -39.79
CA LYS A 136 -36.52 -6.65 -38.44
C LYS A 136 -36.23 -7.70 -37.37
N LEU A 137 -36.75 -8.92 -37.52
CA LEU A 137 -36.51 -10.02 -36.60
C LEU A 137 -35.02 -10.38 -36.53
N GLU A 138 -34.32 -10.42 -37.68
CA GLU A 138 -32.89 -10.75 -37.71
C GLU A 138 -32.06 -9.67 -36.98
N ARG A 139 -32.39 -8.38 -37.17
CA ARG A 139 -31.76 -7.28 -36.41
C ARG A 139 -32.03 -7.37 -34.91
N GLU A 140 -33.23 -7.79 -34.53
CA GLU A 140 -33.60 -7.98 -33.13
C GLU A 140 -32.83 -9.16 -32.51
N ILE A 141 -32.68 -10.27 -33.25
CA ILE A 141 -31.83 -11.40 -32.86
C ILE A 141 -30.38 -10.96 -32.70
N ASP A 142 -29.82 -10.20 -33.63
CA ASP A 142 -28.44 -9.73 -33.55
C ASP A 142 -28.24 -8.77 -32.38
N LYS A 143 -29.23 -7.91 -32.10
CA LYS A 143 -29.21 -7.05 -30.91
C LYS A 143 -29.23 -7.88 -29.62
N LEU A 144 -30.13 -8.85 -29.50
CA LEU A 144 -30.24 -9.72 -28.33
C LEU A 144 -28.98 -10.57 -28.13
N LYS A 145 -28.37 -11.07 -29.21
CA LYS A 145 -27.08 -11.77 -29.13
C LYS A 145 -25.99 -10.88 -28.55
N LYS A 146 -25.91 -9.63 -29.04
CA LYS A 146 -24.93 -8.67 -28.53
C LYS A 146 -25.16 -8.37 -27.04
N GLU A 147 -26.41 -8.18 -26.62
CA GLU A 147 -26.75 -7.98 -25.20
C GLU A 147 -26.35 -9.19 -24.34
N ILE A 148 -26.57 -10.41 -24.83
CA ILE A 148 -26.12 -11.65 -24.15
C ILE A 148 -24.59 -11.70 -24.04
N ASP A 149 -23.86 -11.36 -25.10
CA ASP A 149 -22.40 -11.37 -25.09
C ASP A 149 -21.81 -10.31 -24.13
N ASP A 150 -22.41 -9.12 -24.11
CA ASP A 150 -22.05 -8.04 -23.19
C ASP A 150 -22.30 -8.46 -21.72
N GLU A 151 -23.46 -9.05 -21.43
CA GLU A 151 -23.82 -9.51 -20.08
C GLU A 151 -22.93 -10.68 -19.63
N ASN A 152 -22.66 -11.64 -20.51
CA ASN A 152 -21.72 -12.73 -20.23
C ASN A 152 -20.30 -12.23 -19.94
N THR A 153 -19.88 -11.17 -20.62
CA THR A 153 -18.60 -10.51 -20.36
C THR A 153 -18.60 -9.87 -18.98
N ASN A 154 -19.68 -9.19 -18.60
CA ASN A 154 -19.86 -8.59 -17.29
C ASN A 154 -19.83 -9.65 -16.17
N ILE A 155 -20.57 -10.76 -16.34
CA ILE A 155 -20.55 -11.91 -15.43
C ILE A 155 -19.13 -12.43 -15.23
N LYS A 156 -18.39 -12.68 -16.32
CA LYS A 156 -16.99 -13.15 -16.24
C LYS A 156 -16.09 -12.18 -15.48
N GLN A 157 -16.24 -10.87 -15.68
CA GLN A 157 -15.46 -9.87 -14.95
C GLN A 157 -15.78 -9.87 -13.45
N ILE A 158 -17.05 -10.03 -13.08
CA ILE A 158 -17.48 -10.14 -11.67
C ILE A 158 -16.92 -11.44 -11.06
N GLU A 159 -17.03 -12.56 -11.76
CA GLU A 159 -16.47 -13.84 -11.32
C GLU A 159 -14.96 -13.76 -11.05
N GLN A 160 -14.20 -13.15 -11.96
CA GLN A 160 -12.76 -12.91 -11.78
C GLN A 160 -12.44 -12.07 -10.54
N ARG A 161 -13.30 -11.11 -10.20
CA ARG A 161 -13.13 -10.27 -8.99
C ARG A 161 -13.43 -11.04 -7.70
N ILE A 162 -14.34 -12.01 -7.74
CA ILE A 162 -14.76 -12.81 -6.58
C ILE A 162 -13.82 -14.01 -6.35
N GLN A 163 -13.26 -14.58 -7.42
CA GLN A 163 -12.41 -15.78 -7.38
C GLN A 163 -11.27 -15.75 -6.34
N PRO A 164 -10.54 -14.64 -6.12
CA PRO A 164 -9.52 -14.57 -5.07
C PRO A 164 -10.07 -14.76 -3.65
N TYR A 165 -11.34 -14.40 -3.41
CA TYR A 165 -12.00 -14.50 -2.11
C TYR A 165 -12.63 -15.88 -1.88
N SER A 166 -12.95 -16.62 -2.95
CA SER A 166 -13.65 -17.91 -2.83
C SER A 166 -12.74 -19.07 -2.39
N LYS A 167 -11.41 -18.87 -2.30
CA LYS A 167 -10.44 -19.88 -1.83
C LYS A 167 -10.66 -21.28 -2.45
N ASN A 168 -10.82 -21.32 -3.78
CA ASN A 168 -11.09 -22.54 -4.57
C ASN A 168 -12.49 -23.17 -4.40
N MET A 169 -13.44 -22.48 -3.77
CA MET A 169 -14.84 -22.86 -3.78
C MET A 169 -15.51 -22.45 -5.10
N PRO A 170 -16.43 -23.27 -5.66
CA PRO A 170 -17.29 -22.86 -6.75
C PRO A 170 -18.04 -21.57 -6.38
N ILE A 171 -18.11 -20.61 -7.31
CA ILE A 171 -18.73 -19.29 -7.04
C ILE A 171 -20.20 -19.44 -6.64
N ALA A 172 -20.91 -20.41 -7.22
CA ALA A 172 -22.28 -20.74 -6.85
C ALA A 172 -22.43 -21.11 -5.36
N ASP A 173 -21.49 -21.89 -4.82
CA ASP A 173 -21.50 -22.27 -3.41
C ASP A 173 -21.05 -21.12 -2.51
N PHE A 174 -20.10 -20.30 -3.00
CA PHE A 174 -19.59 -19.14 -2.27
C PHE A 174 -20.68 -18.07 -2.03
N ILE A 175 -21.55 -17.83 -3.02
CA ILE A 175 -22.67 -16.88 -2.88
C ILE A 175 -23.73 -17.39 -1.88
N ASN A 176 -23.88 -18.71 -1.78
CA ASN A 176 -24.84 -19.34 -0.87
C ASN A 176 -24.32 -19.48 0.58
N LEU A 177 -23.10 -19.03 0.87
CA LEU A 177 -22.57 -19.06 2.23
C LEU A 177 -23.42 -18.20 3.16
N ALA A 178 -23.89 -18.82 4.25
CA ALA A 178 -24.63 -18.11 5.27
C ALA A 178 -23.74 -17.01 5.89
N PRO A 179 -24.21 -15.76 5.94
CA PRO A 179 -23.45 -14.68 6.54
C PRO A 179 -23.25 -14.97 8.03
N VAL A 180 -21.99 -15.04 8.46
CA VAL A 180 -21.67 -15.20 9.87
C VAL A 180 -21.87 -13.86 10.56
N THR A 181 -22.89 -13.77 11.42
CA THR A 181 -23.03 -12.63 12.31
C THR A 181 -21.81 -12.55 13.23
N ASP A 182 -21.25 -11.35 13.32
CA ASP A 182 -20.09 -11.02 14.14
C ASP A 182 -18.79 -11.76 13.76
N ALA A 183 -18.51 -11.83 12.45
CA ALA A 183 -17.30 -12.46 11.92
C ALA A 183 -16.00 -11.84 12.48
N GLU A 184 -15.96 -10.52 12.66
CA GLU A 184 -14.79 -9.82 13.19
C GLU A 184 -14.48 -10.20 14.64
N ALA A 185 -15.50 -10.26 15.52
CA ALA A 185 -15.25 -10.67 16.91
C ALA A 185 -14.80 -12.13 17.00
N LYS A 186 -15.36 -13.03 16.17
CA LYS A 186 -14.92 -14.43 16.10
C LYS A 186 -13.49 -14.56 15.61
N ILE A 187 -13.09 -13.77 14.60
CA ILE A 187 -11.71 -13.72 14.11
C ILE A 187 -10.76 -13.20 15.19
N ALA A 188 -11.14 -12.13 15.90
CA ALA A 188 -10.35 -11.57 17.00
C ALA A 188 -10.14 -12.61 18.11
N ALA A 189 -11.21 -13.28 18.56
CA ALA A 189 -11.12 -14.32 19.59
C ALA A 189 -10.21 -15.48 19.18
N LEU A 190 -10.31 -15.95 17.94
CA LEU A 190 -9.46 -17.02 17.41
C LEU A 190 -7.98 -16.59 17.29
N ARG A 191 -7.71 -15.33 16.94
CA ARG A 191 -6.35 -14.78 16.91
C ARG A 191 -5.74 -14.77 18.30
N THR A 192 -6.47 -14.30 19.31
CA THR A 192 -6.02 -14.31 20.71
C THR A 192 -5.74 -15.73 21.20
N GLN A 193 -6.60 -16.70 20.88
CA GLN A 193 -6.36 -18.11 21.21
C GLN A 193 -5.10 -18.67 20.51
N ARG A 194 -4.86 -18.31 19.24
CA ARG A 194 -3.68 -18.74 18.49
C ARG A 194 -2.39 -18.16 19.08
N GLU A 195 -2.39 -16.90 19.48
CA GLU A 195 -1.26 -16.26 20.14
C GLU A 195 -0.97 -16.89 21.50
N ALA A 196 -2.01 -17.15 22.30
CA ALA A 196 -1.87 -17.86 23.57
C ALA A 196 -1.23 -19.24 23.36
N ALA A 197 -1.71 -20.02 22.38
CA ALA A 197 -1.15 -21.33 22.04
C ALA A 197 0.30 -21.25 21.53
N ARG A 198 0.65 -20.24 20.73
CA ARG A 198 2.01 -20.03 20.22
C ARG A 198 3.01 -19.71 21.34
N ASN A 199 2.54 -19.10 22.43
CA ASN A 199 3.38 -18.76 23.58
C ASN A 199 3.57 -19.92 24.56
N VAL A 200 2.82 -21.02 24.43
CA VAL A 200 2.93 -22.20 25.32
C VAL A 200 4.32 -22.85 25.27
N PRO A 201 4.96 -23.10 24.11
CA PRO A 201 6.33 -23.63 24.07
C PRO A 201 7.34 -22.71 24.75
N ALA A 202 7.20 -21.38 24.60
CA ALA A 202 8.07 -20.42 25.28
C ALA A 202 7.89 -20.45 26.80
N LEU A 203 6.66 -20.67 27.28
CA LEU A 203 6.37 -20.86 28.71
C LEU A 203 6.92 -22.18 29.25
N LEU A 204 6.87 -23.27 28.47
CA LEU A 204 7.42 -24.57 28.86
C LEU A 204 8.96 -24.62 28.80
N GLN A 205 9.57 -23.82 27.92
CA GLN A 205 11.03 -23.67 27.82
C GLN A 205 11.60 -22.67 28.84
N ARG A 206 10.76 -21.93 29.56
CA ARG A 206 11.25 -21.14 30.69
C ARG A 206 11.82 -22.08 31.73
N HIS A 207 13.12 -21.95 31.96
CA HIS A 207 13.78 -22.63 33.05
C HIS A 207 13.03 -22.35 34.35
N ALA A 208 12.74 -23.42 35.11
CA ALA A 208 12.21 -23.27 36.46
C ALA A 208 13.11 -22.29 37.23
N PRO A 209 12.52 -21.40 38.06
CA PRO A 209 13.31 -20.45 38.84
C PRO A 209 14.37 -21.23 39.61
N GLN A 210 15.64 -20.98 39.29
CA GLN A 210 16.74 -21.58 40.02
C GLN A 210 16.70 -20.99 41.44
N PRO A 211 16.79 -21.82 42.49
CA PRO A 211 16.95 -21.29 43.83
C PRO A 211 18.20 -20.42 43.83
N LEU A 212 18.05 -19.17 44.28
CA LEU A 212 19.19 -18.28 44.44
C LEU A 212 20.21 -18.98 45.34
N PRO A 213 21.52 -18.93 45.00
CA PRO A 213 22.54 -19.50 45.84
C PRO A 213 22.41 -18.92 47.25
N HIS A 214 22.32 -19.78 48.25
CA HIS A 214 22.29 -19.33 49.64
C HIS A 214 23.66 -18.73 49.96
N ILE A 215 23.72 -17.40 50.09
CA ILE A 215 24.92 -16.72 50.53
C ILE A 215 25.00 -16.91 52.03
N GLU A 216 25.87 -17.82 52.48
CA GLU A 216 26.24 -17.96 53.89
C GLU A 216 27.04 -16.74 54.33
N CYS A 217 26.33 -15.67 54.68
CA CYS A 217 26.93 -14.50 55.29
C CYS A 217 27.01 -14.72 56.79
N ASN A 218 28.19 -15.10 57.29
CA ASN A 218 28.45 -15.14 58.73
C ASN A 218 28.62 -13.71 59.26
N ILE A 219 27.48 -13.05 59.45
CA ILE A 219 27.35 -11.68 59.95
C ILE A 219 27.89 -11.58 61.38
N ASP A 220 27.74 -12.64 62.17
CA ASP A 220 28.21 -12.70 63.55
C ASP A 220 29.73 -12.64 63.64
N ALA A 221 30.45 -13.36 62.78
CA ALA A 221 31.91 -13.29 62.72
C ALA A 221 32.39 -11.90 62.27
N PHE A 222 31.68 -11.27 61.33
CA PHE A 222 32.00 -9.91 60.87
C PHE A 222 31.83 -8.89 62.01
N PHE A 223 30.69 -8.89 62.69
CA PHE A 223 30.46 -8.00 63.82
C PHE A 223 31.32 -8.36 65.02
N SER A 224 31.66 -9.63 65.25
CA SER A 224 32.58 -10.04 66.32
C SER A 224 33.98 -9.47 66.13
N ILE A 225 34.48 -9.37 64.90
CA ILE A 225 35.78 -8.75 64.62
C ILE A 225 35.69 -7.22 64.81
N ILE A 226 34.61 -6.57 64.37
CA ILE A 226 34.44 -5.12 64.57
C ILE A 226 34.22 -4.77 66.06
N GLN A 227 33.45 -5.59 66.77
CA GLN A 227 33.19 -5.45 68.21
C GLN A 227 34.34 -5.95 69.07
N SER A 228 35.36 -6.59 68.50
CA SER A 228 36.64 -6.80 69.18
C SER A 228 37.34 -5.47 69.34
N THR A 229 36.78 -4.61 70.19
CA THR A 229 37.38 -3.36 70.60
C THR A 229 38.66 -3.72 71.34
N PHE A 230 39.77 -3.19 70.87
CA PHE A 230 41.07 -3.44 71.46
C PHE A 230 41.16 -2.73 72.82
N HIS A 231 40.75 -3.41 73.90
CA HIS A 231 40.69 -2.81 75.24
C HIS A 231 42.03 -2.84 75.99
N ASP A 232 43.08 -3.41 75.39
CA ASP A 232 44.34 -3.75 76.08
C ASP A 232 45.56 -2.93 75.63
N ILE A 233 45.35 -1.74 75.05
CA ILE A 233 46.40 -0.71 75.09
C ILE A 233 46.23 0.03 76.41
N ARG A 234 47.22 -0.07 77.28
CA ARG A 234 47.25 0.80 78.46
C ARG A 234 47.27 2.25 77.96
N ALA A 235 46.27 3.04 78.33
CA ALA A 235 46.09 4.41 77.86
C ALA A 235 47.33 5.31 78.03
N ASP A 236 48.18 4.97 79.00
CA ASP A 236 49.47 5.63 79.26
C ASP A 236 50.50 5.41 78.13
N ALA A 237 50.55 4.23 77.53
CA ALA A 237 51.46 3.92 76.42
C ALA A 237 50.99 4.56 75.10
N GLU A 238 49.67 4.61 74.87
CA GLU A 238 49.08 5.28 73.71
C GLU A 238 49.38 6.78 73.70
N GLU A 239 49.19 7.46 74.84
CA GLU A 239 49.41 8.90 74.94
C GLU A 239 50.87 9.28 74.67
N ILE A 240 51.83 8.51 75.20
CA ILE A 240 53.27 8.73 74.96
C ILE A 240 53.63 8.56 73.49
N VAL A 241 53.07 7.53 72.82
CA VAL A 241 53.34 7.22 71.42
C VAL A 241 52.72 8.26 70.50
N GLN A 242 51.46 8.64 70.73
CA GLN A 242 50.78 9.67 69.94
C GLN A 242 51.45 11.04 70.10
N ALA A 243 51.84 11.43 71.31
CA ALA A 243 52.58 12.66 71.55
C ALA A 243 53.93 12.68 70.83
N HIS A 244 54.60 11.53 70.72
CA HIS A 244 55.81 11.41 69.91
C HIS A 244 55.51 11.59 68.41
N PHE A 245 54.48 10.95 67.85
CA PHE A 245 54.13 11.11 66.44
C PHE A 245 53.72 12.53 66.07
N GLN A 246 53.03 13.24 66.96
CA GLN A 246 52.66 14.65 66.74
C GLN A 246 53.88 15.57 66.60
N ARG A 247 55.02 15.26 67.24
CA ARG A 247 56.26 16.05 67.09
C ARG A 247 56.91 15.92 65.72
N HIS A 248 56.60 14.88 64.95
CA HIS A 248 57.30 14.51 63.71
C HIS A 248 56.49 14.72 62.42
N GLN A 249 55.45 15.57 62.44
CA GLN A 249 54.58 15.85 61.28
C GLN A 249 54.06 14.56 60.60
N GLN A 250 53.39 13.71 61.38
CA GLN A 250 52.64 12.48 61.01
C GLN A 250 52.47 12.20 59.50
N PRO A 251 53.49 11.65 58.80
CA PRO A 251 53.29 11.18 57.45
C PRO A 251 52.36 9.95 57.46
N PRO A 252 51.49 9.79 56.45
CA PRO A 252 50.63 8.62 56.35
C PRO A 252 51.49 7.34 56.37
N GLY A 253 51.26 6.47 57.35
CA GLY A 253 52.01 5.22 57.52
C GLY A 253 53.14 5.26 58.56
N ILE A 254 53.33 6.35 59.31
CA ILE A 254 54.36 6.42 60.38
C ILE A 254 54.22 5.29 61.42
N GLU A 255 52.99 4.93 61.79
CA GLU A 255 52.73 3.87 62.77
C GLU A 255 53.15 2.49 62.25
N ALA A 256 52.80 2.18 61.00
CA ALA A 256 53.19 0.95 60.34
C ALA A 256 54.71 0.88 60.16
N TRP A 257 55.35 2.00 59.84
CA TRP A 257 56.80 2.11 59.72
C TRP A 257 57.51 1.87 61.05
N VAL A 258 57.06 2.47 62.16
CA VAL A 258 57.65 2.22 63.49
C VAL A 258 57.42 0.77 63.91
N MET A 259 56.22 0.22 63.69
CA MET A 259 55.91 -1.17 64.00
C MET A 259 56.84 -2.15 63.25
N GLN A 260 57.07 -1.93 61.95
CA GLN A 260 57.98 -2.76 61.15
C GLN A 260 59.45 -2.52 61.49
N GLY A 261 59.85 -1.24 61.67
CA GLY A 261 61.21 -0.85 62.03
C GLY A 261 61.69 -1.49 63.33
N ARG A 262 60.77 -1.78 64.27
CA ARG A 262 61.07 -2.52 65.50
C ARG A 262 61.43 -3.99 65.29
N GLU A 263 60.99 -4.62 64.21
CA GLU A 263 61.39 -6.01 63.92
C GLU A 263 62.87 -6.11 63.53
N PHE A 264 63.46 -4.98 63.10
CA PHE A 264 64.87 -4.88 62.73
C PHE A 264 65.77 -4.48 63.91
N ASN A 265 65.44 -4.92 65.14
CA ASN A 265 66.15 -4.55 66.36
C ASN A 265 67.57 -5.13 66.41
N PRO A 266 68.65 -4.34 66.23
CA PRO A 266 70.00 -4.85 66.35
C PRO A 266 70.42 -4.69 67.82
N GLU A 267 70.95 -5.74 68.44
CA GLU A 267 71.62 -5.67 69.75
C GLU A 267 72.82 -4.68 69.77
N GLN A 268 73.08 -4.00 68.65
CA GLN A 268 74.21 -3.09 68.39
C GLN A 268 73.79 -1.62 68.15
N GLY A 269 72.52 -1.24 68.36
CA GLY A 269 72.04 0.15 68.24
C GLY A 269 71.04 0.39 67.12
N CYS A 270 70.50 1.61 67.02
CA CYS A 270 69.44 1.97 66.08
C CYS A 270 69.94 1.89 64.63
N PRO A 271 69.32 1.10 63.74
CA PRO A 271 69.80 0.91 62.36
C PRO A 271 69.67 2.17 61.49
N PHE A 272 68.92 3.18 61.94
CA PHE A 272 68.74 4.43 61.20
C PHE A 272 69.75 5.51 61.59
N CYS A 273 69.95 5.75 62.89
CA CYS A 273 70.80 6.84 63.39
C CYS A 273 72.09 6.37 64.08
N GLY A 274 72.30 5.06 64.24
CA GLY A 274 73.50 4.48 64.86
C GLY A 274 73.64 4.73 66.36
N GLN A 275 72.62 5.28 67.02
CA GLN A 275 72.63 5.54 68.47
C GLN A 275 72.27 4.30 69.27
N GLU A 276 72.85 4.14 70.47
CA GLU A 276 72.48 3.07 71.39
C GLU A 276 71.01 3.18 71.82
N VAL A 277 70.27 2.07 71.69
CA VAL A 277 68.86 1.96 72.05
C VAL A 277 68.78 1.54 73.51
N THR A 278 68.99 2.48 74.43
CA THR A 278 68.78 2.24 75.87
C THR A 278 67.29 2.26 76.20
N ALA A 279 66.87 1.56 77.26
CA ALA A 279 65.46 1.37 77.63
C ALA A 279 64.75 2.66 78.10
N THR A 280 64.60 3.63 77.19
CA THR A 280 63.87 4.88 77.40
C THR A 280 62.38 4.58 77.53
N ALA A 281 61.65 5.41 78.28
CA ALA A 281 60.20 5.27 78.48
C ALA A 281 59.42 5.10 77.16
N LEU A 282 59.87 5.74 76.07
CA LEU A 282 59.26 5.64 74.75
C LEU A 282 59.40 4.24 74.11
N ILE A 283 60.52 3.55 74.30
CA ILE A 283 60.74 2.20 73.75
C ILE A 283 59.87 1.18 74.48
N LYS A 284 59.73 1.31 75.80
CA LYS A 284 58.79 0.51 76.60
C LYS A 284 57.33 0.82 76.25
N ALA A 285 57.01 2.07 75.96
CA ALA A 285 55.69 2.46 75.46
C ALA A 285 55.41 1.80 74.10
N TYR A 286 56.39 1.74 73.19
CA TYR A 286 56.25 0.99 71.94
C TYR A 286 56.09 -0.52 72.11
N GLU A 287 56.74 -1.13 73.10
CA GLU A 287 56.54 -2.55 73.46
C GLU A 287 55.13 -2.84 73.94
N THR A 288 54.59 -1.92 74.75
CA THR A 288 53.26 -2.04 75.31
C THR A 288 52.18 -1.75 74.27
N TYR A 289 52.41 -0.74 73.42
CA TYR A 289 51.49 -0.29 72.38
C TYR A 289 51.40 -1.28 71.20
N PHE A 290 52.55 -1.69 70.65
CA PHE A 290 52.62 -2.65 69.54
C PHE A 290 52.80 -4.09 70.03
N ASN A 291 51.99 -4.48 71.02
CA ASN A 291 52.05 -5.83 71.57
C ASN A 291 51.53 -6.90 70.58
N THR A 292 51.66 -8.17 70.96
CA THR A 292 51.23 -9.31 70.12
C THR A 292 49.73 -9.29 69.82
N ALA A 293 48.91 -8.79 70.73
CA ALA A 293 47.48 -8.66 70.52
C ALA A 293 47.18 -7.60 69.45
N PHE A 294 47.87 -6.46 69.46
CA PHE A 294 47.69 -5.39 68.46
C PHE A 294 48.04 -5.88 67.05
N LYS A 295 49.15 -6.62 66.91
CA LYS A 295 49.53 -7.24 65.64
C LYS A 295 48.48 -8.25 65.14
N ALA A 296 47.91 -9.05 66.04
CA ALA A 296 46.86 -10.01 65.70
C ALA A 296 45.56 -9.31 65.26
N PHE A 297 45.18 -8.23 65.94
CA PHE A 297 44.03 -7.40 65.58
C PHE A 297 44.20 -6.78 64.20
N MET A 298 45.34 -6.13 63.93
CA MET A 298 45.62 -5.54 62.61
C MET A 298 45.62 -6.58 61.49
N LYS A 299 46.11 -7.80 61.75
CA LYS A 299 46.02 -8.90 60.80
C LYS A 299 44.57 -9.30 60.53
N ASN A 300 43.74 -9.41 61.56
CA ASN A 300 42.32 -9.73 61.41
C ASN A 300 41.57 -8.64 60.62
N VAL A 301 41.82 -7.36 60.90
CA VAL A 301 41.23 -6.23 60.16
C VAL A 301 41.69 -6.24 58.70
N ALA A 302 42.98 -6.51 58.43
CA ALA A 302 43.49 -6.61 57.05
C ALA A 302 42.82 -7.74 56.25
N THR A 303 42.36 -8.82 56.89
CA THR A 303 41.62 -9.90 56.21
C THR A 303 40.17 -9.55 55.88
N LEU A 304 39.59 -8.50 56.50
CA LEU A 304 38.21 -8.09 56.22
C LEU A 304 38.05 -7.53 54.80
N GLY A 305 38.98 -6.70 54.33
CA GLY A 305 38.89 -6.07 53.00
C GLY A 305 38.81 -7.08 51.84
N PRO A 306 39.80 -7.98 51.71
CA PRO A 306 39.75 -9.05 50.71
C PRO A 306 38.57 -10.01 50.94
N GLY A 307 38.18 -10.26 52.19
CA GLY A 307 37.04 -11.11 52.53
C GLY A 307 35.70 -10.57 52.00
N VAL A 308 35.50 -9.25 52.05
CA VAL A 308 34.32 -8.59 51.48
C VAL A 308 34.33 -8.66 49.95
N ALA A 309 35.45 -8.35 49.30
CA ALA A 309 35.56 -8.41 47.83
C ALA A 309 35.37 -9.82 47.25
N THR A 310 35.80 -10.85 47.99
CA THR A 310 35.66 -12.25 47.57
C THR A 310 34.24 -12.78 47.79
N ARG A 311 33.54 -12.30 48.84
CA ARG A 311 32.18 -12.75 49.20
C ARG A 311 31.07 -11.93 48.52
N PHE A 312 31.38 -10.71 48.10
CA PHE A 312 30.50 -9.83 47.32
C PHE A 312 31.20 -9.34 46.04
N PRO A 313 31.42 -10.23 45.06
CA PRO A 313 31.91 -9.78 43.76
C PRO A 313 30.87 -8.87 43.09
N GLU A 314 31.29 -7.73 42.51
CA GLU A 314 30.41 -6.81 41.77
C GLU A 314 29.61 -7.52 40.65
N ALA A 315 30.12 -8.65 40.15
CA ALA A 315 29.44 -9.53 39.19
C ALA A 315 28.07 -10.08 39.64
N TRP A 316 27.71 -10.00 40.92
CA TRP A 316 26.39 -10.39 41.42
C TRP A 316 25.35 -9.27 41.28
N LEU A 317 25.77 -8.02 41.11
CA LEU A 317 24.87 -6.86 40.94
C LEU A 317 24.50 -6.61 39.47
N ASP A 318 25.33 -7.02 38.52
CA ASP A 318 25.15 -6.74 37.08
C ASP A 318 24.30 -7.78 36.32
N LYS A 319 23.69 -8.77 37.00
CA LYS A 319 22.90 -9.80 36.30
C LYS A 319 21.45 -9.45 35.99
N ASP A 320 20.99 -8.26 36.37
CA ASP A 320 19.69 -7.72 35.97
C ASP A 320 19.87 -6.41 35.18
N SER A 321 20.27 -6.53 33.91
CA SER A 321 20.12 -5.51 32.87
C SER A 321 19.96 -6.16 31.50
#